data_AF-A0A520ECK9-F1
#
_entry.id   AF-A0A520ECK9-F1
#
_cell.length_a   1.000
_cell.length_b   1.000
_cell.length_c   1.000
_cell.angle_alpha   90.00
_cell.angle_beta   90.00
_cell.angle_gamma   90.00
#
_symmetry.space_group_name_H-M   'P 1'
#
loop_
_entity.id
_entity.type
_entity.pdbx_description
1 polymer ?
#
loop_
_entity_poly.entity_id
_entity_poly.type
_entity_poly.pdbx_seq_one_letter_code
_entity_poly.pdbx_strand_id
1 'polypeptide(L)'
;MDVAAKLASLLGQLNTVIVGKEAQVRDCVACLLAGGHLLIEDVPGVGKTTLAHALSHTFGLQFSRVQFTADLMPGDLSGVAIYDRGQQAFVFHPGPIFAQVLLAAVVDRDARQVAGHEIGGEL
;
A
#
# COMPACT_ATOMS: atom_id res chain seq x y z
N MET A 1 1.89 -31.19 2.78
CA MET A 1 1.24 -29.89 3.09
C MET A 1 0.41 -29.50 1.88
N ASP A 2 -0.89 -29.29 2.05
CA ASP A 2 -1.76 -28.85 0.96
C ASP A 2 -1.68 -27.32 0.79
N VAL A 3 -1.00 -26.87 -0.26
CA VAL A 3 -0.82 -25.44 -0.57
C VAL A 3 -2.16 -24.79 -0.90
N ALA A 4 -3.08 -25.52 -1.56
CA ALA A 4 -4.39 -24.99 -1.91
C ALA A 4 -5.23 -24.71 -0.66
N ALA A 5 -5.21 -25.61 0.33
CA ALA A 5 -5.89 -25.40 1.61
C ALA A 5 -5.35 -24.19 2.38
N LYS A 6 -4.02 -23.97 2.37
CA LYS A 6 -3.41 -22.78 3.00
C LYS A 6 -3.81 -21.50 2.29
N LEU A 7 -3.81 -21.48 0.95
CA LEU A 7 -4.23 -20.32 0.17
C LEU A 7 -5.71 -19.99 0.39
N ALA A 8 -6.57 -21.01 0.46
CA ALA A 8 -7.99 -20.82 0.76
C ALA A 8 -8.19 -20.21 2.16
N SER A 9 -7.47 -20.71 3.17
CA SER A 9 -7.49 -20.14 4.53
C SER A 9 -7.03 -18.69 4.53
N LEU A 10 -5.96 -18.38 3.81
CA LEU A 10 -5.38 -17.04 3.72
C LEU A 10 -6.35 -16.05 3.06
N LEU A 11 -6.96 -16.44 1.93
CA LEU A 11 -7.98 -15.65 1.26
C LEU A 11 -9.20 -15.42 2.15
N GLY A 12 -9.62 -16.45 2.91
CA GLY A 12 -10.69 -16.33 3.90
C GLY A 12 -10.39 -15.26 4.95
N GLN A 13 -9.18 -15.24 5.50
CA GLN A 13 -8.76 -14.23 6.47
C GLN A 13 -8.75 -12.82 5.86
N LEU A 14 -8.19 -12.65 4.66
CA LEU A 14 -8.16 -11.34 3.99
C LEU A 14 -9.57 -10.81 3.69
N ASN A 15 -10.51 -11.68 3.31
CA ASN A 15 -11.91 -11.32 3.03
C ASN A 15 -12.69 -10.91 4.29
N THR A 16 -12.23 -11.24 5.50
CA THR A 16 -12.80 -10.67 6.74
C THR A 16 -12.39 -9.22 6.99
N VAL A 17 -11.27 -8.78 6.40
CA VAL A 17 -10.74 -7.42 6.53
C VAL A 17 -11.23 -6.54 5.39
N ILE A 18 -11.24 -7.08 4.17
CA ILE A 18 -11.66 -6.38 2.95
C ILE A 18 -12.97 -7.00 2.45
N VAL A 19 -14.08 -6.39 2.84
CA VAL A 19 -15.43 -6.89 2.56
C VAL A 19 -15.86 -6.54 1.13
N GLY A 20 -16.49 -7.49 0.44
CA GLY A 20 -17.12 -7.26 -0.87
C GLY A 20 -16.16 -7.15 -2.06
N LYS A 21 -14.88 -7.49 -1.89
CA LYS A 21 -13.84 -7.41 -2.94
C LYS A 21 -13.06 -8.71 -3.10
N GLU A 22 -13.74 -9.85 -3.01
CA GLU A 22 -13.10 -11.17 -2.99
C GLU A 22 -12.24 -11.44 -4.24
N ALA A 23 -12.72 -11.03 -5.42
CA ALA A 23 -11.97 -11.17 -6.67
C ALA A 23 -10.68 -10.35 -6.65
N GLN A 24 -10.76 -9.08 -6.23
CA GLN A 24 -9.61 -8.20 -6.15
C GLN A 24 -8.60 -8.68 -5.10
N VAL A 25 -9.07 -9.18 -3.95
CA VAL A 25 -8.20 -9.80 -2.93
C VAL A 25 -7.45 -11.00 -3.52
N ARG A 26 -8.13 -11.84 -4.30
CA ARG A 26 -7.51 -12.98 -4.99
C ARG A 26 -6.45 -12.52 -6.01
N ASP A 27 -6.74 -11.49 -6.79
CA ASP A 27 -5.79 -10.94 -7.77
C ASP A 27 -4.56 -10.33 -7.08
N CYS A 28 -4.75 -9.66 -5.94
CA CYS A 28 -3.65 -9.14 -5.13
C CYS A 28 -2.74 -10.25 -4.63
N VAL A 29 -3.32 -11.33 -4.10
CA VAL A 29 -2.55 -12.49 -3.63
C VAL A 29 -1.82 -13.17 -4.79
N ALA A 30 -2.48 -13.35 -5.93
CA ALA A 30 -1.85 -13.92 -7.12
C ALA A 30 -0.67 -13.05 -7.62
N CYS A 31 -0.86 -11.73 -7.67
CA CYS A 31 0.17 -10.77 -8.04
C CYS A 31 1.38 -10.82 -7.08
N LEU A 32 1.13 -10.81 -5.77
CA LEU A 32 2.17 -10.89 -4.75
C LEU A 32 3.00 -12.18 -4.88
N LEU A 33 2.33 -13.32 -5.06
CA LEU A 33 2.99 -14.62 -5.22
C LEU A 33 3.77 -14.73 -6.54
N ALA A 34 3.33 -14.01 -7.58
CA ALA A 34 4.03 -13.90 -8.85
C ALA A 34 5.19 -12.89 -8.84
N GLY A 35 5.39 -12.14 -7.73
CA GLY A 35 6.39 -11.08 -7.65
C GLY A 35 6.05 -9.84 -8.50
N GLY A 36 4.78 -9.62 -8.81
CA GLY A 36 4.30 -8.51 -9.61
C GLY A 36 4.06 -7.22 -8.83
N HIS A 37 3.61 -6.19 -9.54
CA HIS A 37 3.16 -4.92 -8.98
C HIS A 37 1.70 -4.66 -9.37
N LEU A 38 0.94 -4.10 -8.46
CA LEU A 38 -0.48 -3.82 -8.67
C LEU A 38 -0.73 -2.31 -8.71
N LEU A 39 -1.43 -1.87 -9.76
CA LEU A 39 -2.03 -0.55 -9.82
C LEU A 39 -3.48 -0.67 -9.34
N ILE A 40 -3.85 0.08 -8.29
CA ILE A 40 -5.21 0.07 -7.73
C ILE A 40 -5.87 1.43 -8.00
N GLU A 41 -6.66 1.48 -9.05
CA GLU A 41 -7.53 2.62 -9.36
C GLU A 41 -8.87 2.43 -8.64
N ASP A 42 -9.11 3.25 -7.62
CA ASP A 42 -10.33 3.17 -6.84
C ASP A 42 -10.56 4.52 -6.13
N VAL A 43 -11.77 4.81 -5.66
CA VAL A 43 -12.08 6.10 -5.02
C VAL A 43 -11.40 6.24 -3.64
N PRO A 44 -11.15 7.44 -3.13
CA PRO A 44 -10.57 7.62 -1.79
C PRO A 44 -11.41 6.92 -0.70
N GLY A 45 -10.75 6.36 0.32
CA GLY A 45 -11.43 5.77 1.49
C GLY A 45 -11.85 4.30 1.37
N VAL A 46 -11.69 3.65 0.22
CA VAL A 46 -12.12 2.27 -0.06
C VAL A 46 -11.18 1.15 0.43
N GLY A 47 -10.33 1.44 1.42
CA GLY A 47 -9.52 0.42 2.08
C GLY A 47 -8.21 0.02 1.37
N LYS A 48 -7.70 0.80 0.41
CA LYS A 48 -6.40 0.52 -0.27
C LYS A 48 -5.24 0.33 0.71
N THR A 49 -5.14 1.22 1.71
CA THR A 49 -4.14 1.12 2.78
C THR A 49 -4.35 -0.13 3.62
N THR A 50 -5.60 -0.42 3.98
CA THR A 50 -5.97 -1.60 4.75
C THR A 50 -5.61 -2.88 4.01
N LEU A 51 -5.86 -2.95 2.70
CA LEU A 51 -5.54 -4.09 1.86
C LEU A 51 -4.03 -4.34 1.80
N ALA A 52 -3.22 -3.31 1.51
CA ALA A 52 -1.78 -3.45 1.44
C ALA A 52 -1.17 -3.88 2.79
N HIS A 53 -1.69 -3.33 3.89
CA HIS A 53 -1.28 -3.70 5.25
C HIS A 53 -1.75 -5.11 5.66
N ALA A 54 -2.97 -5.51 5.26
CA ALA A 54 -3.48 -6.85 5.54
C ALA A 54 -2.67 -7.91 4.79
N LEU A 55 -2.32 -7.65 3.52
CA LEU A 55 -1.45 -8.51 2.74
C LEU A 55 -0.07 -8.66 3.39
N SER A 56 0.59 -7.55 3.73
CA SER A 56 1.91 -7.63 4.36
C SER A 56 1.88 -8.39 5.69
N HIS A 57 0.89 -8.12 6.53
CA HIS A 57 0.74 -8.79 7.82
C HIS A 57 0.49 -10.30 7.65
N THR A 58 -0.39 -10.67 6.73
CA THR A 58 -0.77 -12.07 6.50
C THR A 58 0.40 -12.92 5.97
N PHE A 59 1.28 -12.32 5.17
CA PHE A 59 2.48 -12.98 4.64
C PHE A 59 3.75 -12.77 5.51
N GLY A 60 3.66 -12.04 6.62
CA GLY A 60 4.81 -11.73 7.47
C GLY A 60 5.87 -10.86 6.78
N LEU A 61 5.44 -9.98 5.87
CA LEU A 61 6.29 -9.12 5.05
C LEU A 61 6.48 -7.74 5.68
N GLN A 62 7.65 -7.13 5.47
CA GLN A 62 7.87 -5.74 5.85
C GLN A 62 7.03 -4.84 4.96
N PHE A 63 6.31 -3.93 5.62
CA PHE A 63 5.43 -2.96 4.99
C PHE A 63 6.06 -1.57 5.05
N SER A 64 5.96 -0.86 3.95
CA SER A 64 6.34 0.55 3.85
C SER A 64 5.27 1.31 3.08
N ARG A 65 5.16 2.61 3.35
CA ARG A 65 4.22 3.49 2.69
C ARG A 65 4.91 4.79 2.31
N VAL A 66 4.73 5.21 1.07
CA VAL A 66 5.18 6.50 0.55
C VAL A 66 3.99 7.28 0.02
N GLN A 67 3.99 8.55 0.36
CA GLN A 67 3.12 9.53 -0.26
C GLN A 67 3.93 10.30 -1.31
N PHE A 68 3.61 10.11 -2.58
CA PHE A 68 4.18 10.87 -3.68
C PHE A 68 3.67 12.30 -3.64
N THR A 69 4.62 13.22 -3.62
CA THR A 69 4.45 14.67 -3.75
C THR A 69 5.32 15.18 -4.88
N ALA A 70 5.06 16.40 -5.37
CA ALA A 70 5.85 16.99 -6.46
C ALA A 70 7.33 17.23 -6.09
N ASP A 71 7.62 17.32 -4.79
CA ASP A 71 8.95 17.61 -4.26
C ASP A 71 9.72 16.34 -3.83
N LEU A 72 9.14 15.15 -4.01
CA LEU A 72 9.78 13.89 -3.61
C LEU A 72 11.04 13.65 -4.46
N MET A 73 12.19 13.55 -3.82
CA MET A 73 13.47 13.29 -4.46
C MET A 73 13.74 11.79 -4.57
N PRO A 74 14.52 11.32 -5.56
CA PRO A 74 14.90 9.91 -5.66
C PRO A 74 15.53 9.34 -4.38
N GLY A 75 16.34 10.15 -3.68
CA GLY A 75 16.95 9.78 -2.39
C GLY A 75 15.93 9.53 -1.27
N ASP A 76 14.75 10.14 -1.32
CA ASP A 76 13.67 9.89 -0.35
C ASP A 76 13.06 8.50 -0.53
N LEU A 77 13.22 7.89 -1.71
CA LEU A 77 12.78 6.53 -2.01
C LEU A 77 13.90 5.52 -1.81
N SER A 78 15.08 5.78 -2.38
CA SER A 78 16.22 4.85 -2.35
C SER A 78 17.06 4.94 -1.08
N GLY A 79 16.84 5.93 -0.22
CA GLY A 79 17.67 6.17 0.94
C GLY A 79 18.85 7.09 0.64
N VAL A 80 19.50 7.51 1.72
CA VAL A 80 20.55 8.53 1.71
C VAL A 80 21.71 8.13 2.64
N ALA A 81 22.90 8.62 2.35
CA ALA A 81 24.05 8.47 3.25
C ALA A 81 24.19 9.71 4.13
N ILE A 82 24.09 9.53 5.45
CA ILE A 82 24.18 10.62 6.44
C ILE A 82 25.52 10.50 7.16
N TYR A 83 26.24 11.61 7.28
CA TYR A 83 27.49 11.62 8.04
C TYR A 83 27.22 11.48 9.54
N ASP A 84 27.68 10.37 10.12
CA ASP A 84 27.65 10.10 11.55
C ASP A 84 28.96 10.57 12.19
N ARG A 85 28.86 11.53 13.10
CA ARG A 85 30.03 12.12 13.79
C ARG A 85 30.70 11.15 14.76
N GLY A 86 29.96 10.24 15.38
CA GLY A 86 30.50 9.24 16.30
C GLY A 86 31.31 8.18 15.56
N GLN A 87 30.85 7.81 14.36
CA GLN A 87 31.53 6.84 13.49
C GLN A 87 32.56 7.48 12.56
N GLN A 88 32.60 8.82 12.48
CA GLN A 88 33.42 9.57 11.53
C GLN A 88 33.23 9.10 10.07
N ALA A 89 32.02 8.66 9.73
CA ALA A 89 31.73 7.98 8.46
C ALA A 89 30.34 8.34 7.93
N PHE A 90 30.13 8.18 6.62
CA PHE A 90 28.80 8.24 6.02
C PHE A 90 28.10 6.89 6.21
N VAL A 91 26.96 6.91 6.91
CA VAL A 91 26.12 5.74 7.19
C VAL A 91 24.92 5.76 6.26
N PHE A 92 24.65 4.65 5.58
CA PHE A 92 23.50 4.53 4.71
C PHE A 92 22.22 4.30 5.52
N HIS A 93 21.21 5.13 5.25
CA HIS A 93 19.87 4.98 5.77
C HIS A 93 18.95 4.55 4.63
N PRO A 94 18.46 3.29 4.64
CA PRO A 94 17.62 2.78 3.55
C PRO A 94 16.30 3.54 3.50
N GLY A 95 15.87 3.84 2.29
CA GLY A 95 14.59 4.45 2.04
C GLY A 95 13.43 3.45 2.09
N PRO A 96 12.20 3.92 1.86
CA PRO A 96 10.99 3.12 1.95
C PRO A 96 10.89 1.99 0.91
N ILE A 97 11.70 2.00 -0.17
CA ILE A 97 11.69 0.91 -1.16
C ILE A 97 12.27 -0.40 -0.62
N PHE A 98 12.98 -0.37 0.51
CA PHE A 98 13.56 -1.55 1.15
C PHE A 98 12.52 -2.26 2.02
N ALA A 99 11.40 -2.64 1.40
CA ALA A 99 10.30 -3.39 1.98
C ALA A 99 9.74 -4.38 0.96
N GLN A 100 9.16 -5.50 1.39
CA GLN A 100 8.57 -6.47 0.46
C GLN A 100 7.16 -6.05 0.00
N VAL A 101 6.49 -5.17 0.76
CA VAL A 101 5.25 -4.51 0.34
C VAL A 101 5.41 -3.00 0.52
N LEU A 102 5.41 -2.27 -0.59
CA LEU A 102 5.43 -0.81 -0.61
C LEU A 102 4.10 -0.28 -1.16
N LEU A 103 3.38 0.50 -0.35
CA LEU A 103 2.23 1.27 -0.82
C LEU A 103 2.68 2.67 -1.27
N ALA A 104 2.58 2.93 -2.57
CA ALA A 104 2.80 4.25 -3.15
C ALA A 104 1.46 4.94 -3.42
N ALA A 105 1.16 6.03 -2.72
CA ALA A 105 -0.05 6.82 -2.90
C ALA A 105 0.30 8.21 -3.44
N VAL A 106 -0.48 8.76 -4.37
CA VAL A 106 -0.32 10.15 -4.85
C VAL A 106 -1.25 11.06 -4.04
N VAL A 107 -0.80 12.29 -3.73
CA VAL A 107 -1.69 13.29 -3.12
C VAL A 107 -2.61 13.81 -4.21
N ASP A 108 -3.91 13.58 -4.08
CA ASP A 108 -4.88 14.32 -4.87
C ASP A 108 -4.91 15.76 -4.38
N ARG A 109 -4.66 16.73 -5.28
CA ARG A 109 -4.64 18.15 -4.95
C ARG A 109 -6.05 18.70 -4.63
N ASP A 110 -7.11 17.93 -4.87
CA ASP A 110 -8.50 18.35 -4.76
C ASP A 110 -9.19 17.87 -3.46
N ALA A 111 -8.58 18.17 -2.31
CA ALA A 111 -9.25 18.07 -1.01
C ALA A 111 -10.30 19.19 -0.79
N ARG A 112 -10.61 19.98 -1.81
CA ARG A 112 -11.71 20.95 -1.81
C ARG A 112 -12.63 20.65 -2.99
N GLN A 113 -13.64 19.81 -2.76
CA GLN A 113 -15.04 20.00 -3.19
C GLN A 113 -15.81 18.66 -3.24
N VAL A 114 -16.26 18.16 -2.09
CA VAL A 114 -17.60 17.58 -1.93
C VAL A 114 -18.07 17.82 -0.48
N ALA A 115 -18.35 19.08 -0.16
CA ALA A 115 -19.27 19.43 0.93
C ALA A 115 -20.31 20.37 0.32
N GLY A 116 -21.51 19.85 0.05
CA GLY A 116 -22.68 20.65 -0.34
C GLY A 116 -23.01 20.71 -1.82
N HIS A 117 -23.55 19.62 -2.38
CA HIS A 117 -24.62 19.75 -3.38
C HIS A 117 -25.50 18.49 -3.37
N GLU A 118 -26.28 18.31 -2.29
CA GLU A 118 -27.50 17.53 -2.39
C GLU A 118 -28.53 18.37 -3.14
N ILE A 119 -28.75 17.97 -4.38
CA ILE A 119 -29.83 18.43 -5.25
C ILE A 119 -31.12 17.81 -4.68
N GLY A 120 -31.79 18.55 -3.80
CA GLY A 120 -33.16 18.26 -3.39
C GLY A 120 -34.09 18.60 -4.55
N GLY A 121 -34.63 17.56 -5.18
CA GLY A 121 -35.64 17.67 -6.22
C GLY A 121 -36.96 18.22 -5.68
N GLU A 122 -37.55 19.12 -6.46
CA GLU A 122 -39.00 19.35 -6.47
C GLU A 122 -39.69 18.06 -6.92
N LEU A 123 -40.63 17.57 -6.08
CA LEU A 123 -41.97 17.05 -6.38
C LEU A 123 -42.58 16.41 -5.13
#